data_AF-W7SVW1-F1
#
_entry.id   AF-W7SVW1-F1
#
_cell.length_a   1.000
_cell.length_b   1.000
_cell.length_c   1.000
_cell.angle_alpha   90.00
_cell.angle_beta   90.00
_cell.angle_gamma   90.00
#
_symmetry.space_group_name_H-M   'P 1'
#
loop_
_entity.id
_entity.type
_entity.pdbx_description
1 polymer ?
#
loop_
_entity_poly.entity_id
_entity_poly.type
_entity_poly.pdbx_seq_one_letter_code
_entity_poly.pdbx_strand_id
1 'polypeptide(L)'
;MFRRFNRGTLVCLAGLLVGIVGLLIQWAADPAKFSAGEQPFGIAFPPGILFIAGAGLLTLLTARWRWHPVFAVLIAFWIVGVGGLANQLTPNLFSPNPGTVAGNATMAAGLVLAAVAGVAGMVRGRRATTAVVS
;
A
#
# COMPACT_ATOMS: atom_id res chain seq x y z
N MET A 1 8.94 -14.11 -22.42
CA MET A 1 9.33 -15.04 -21.33
C MET A 1 8.89 -14.42 -19.99
N PHE A 2 7.71 -14.76 -19.48
CA PHE A 2 7.22 -14.22 -18.21
C PHE A 2 8.02 -14.82 -17.06
N ARG A 3 8.95 -14.03 -16.49
CA ARG A 3 9.71 -14.44 -15.29
C ARG A 3 8.74 -14.54 -14.11
N ARG A 4 8.77 -15.67 -13.41
CA ARG A 4 8.04 -15.85 -12.14
C ARG A 4 8.56 -14.82 -11.14
N PHE A 5 7.69 -13.93 -10.69
CA PHE A 5 7.98 -13.03 -9.57
C PHE A 5 8.32 -13.84 -8.32
N ASN A 6 9.23 -13.32 -7.49
CA ASN A 6 9.50 -13.91 -6.19
C ASN A 6 8.22 -13.86 -5.34
N ARG A 7 7.97 -14.89 -4.52
CA ARG A 7 6.81 -14.97 -3.62
C ARG A 7 6.67 -13.72 -2.75
N GLY A 8 7.79 -13.15 -2.28
CA GLY A 8 7.78 -11.90 -1.50
C GLY A 8 7.23 -10.70 -2.29
N THR A 9 7.58 -10.59 -3.57
CA THR A 9 7.04 -9.55 -4.47
C THR A 9 5.54 -9.73 -4.70
N LEU A 10 5.09 -10.97 -4.89
CA LEU A 10 3.66 -11.26 -5.05
C LEU A 10 2.85 -10.93 -3.80
N VAL A 11 3.35 -11.29 -2.61
CA VAL A 11 2.70 -10.93 -1.34
C VAL A 11 2.69 -9.42 -1.13
N CYS A 12 3.77 -8.73 -1.50
CA CYS A 12 3.85 -7.28 -1.43
C CYS A 12 2.78 -6.61 -2.32
N LEU A 13 2.68 -7.04 -3.59
CA LEU A 13 1.67 -6.53 -4.52
C LEU A 13 0.24 -6.89 -4.10
N ALA A 14 0.02 -8.10 -3.57
CA ALA A 14 -1.26 -8.50 -3.01
C ALA A 14 -1.67 -7.60 -1.83
N GLY A 15 -0.72 -7.25 -0.95
CA GLY A 15 -0.97 -6.29 0.14
C GLY A 15 -1.38 -4.91 -0.37
N LEU A 16 -0.73 -4.41 -1.44
CA LEU A 16 -1.13 -3.15 -2.08
C LEU A 16 -2.55 -3.23 -2.68
N LEU A 17 -2.89 -4.35 -3.33
CA LEU A 17 -4.24 -4.58 -3.86
C LEU A 17 -5.29 -4.60 -2.76
N VAL A 18 -5.01 -5.26 -1.63
CA VAL A 18 -5.88 -5.23 -0.44
C VAL A 18 -6.02 -3.81 0.11
N GLY A 19 -4.93 -3.02 0.08
CA GLY A 19 -4.93 -1.59 0.36
C GLY A 19 -5.95 -0.81 -0.48
N ILE A 20 -5.93 -1.02 -1.80
CA ILE A 20 -6.87 -0.41 -2.75
C ILE A 20 -8.31 -0.85 -2.46
N VAL A 21 -8.54 -2.13 -2.20
CA VAL A 21 -9.88 -2.65 -1.86
C VAL A 21 -10.41 -1.99 -0.58
N GLY A 22 -9.57 -1.83 0.45
CA GLY A 22 -9.95 -1.11 1.66
C GLY A 22 -10.38 0.34 1.41
N LEU A 23 -9.65 1.07 0.55
CA LEU A 23 -10.03 2.42 0.12
C LEU A 23 -11.37 2.44 -0.63
N LEU A 24 -11.61 1.48 -1.51
CA LEU A 24 -12.87 1.38 -2.24
C LEU A 24 -14.06 1.09 -1.31
N ILE A 25 -13.88 0.22 -0.31
CA ILE A 25 -14.89 -0.06 0.72
C ILE A 25 -15.19 1.21 1.52
N GLN A 26 -14.15 1.92 1.97
CA GLN A 26 -14.31 3.15 2.73
C GLN A 26 -15.03 4.23 1.90
N TRP A 27 -14.68 4.37 0.63
CA TRP A 27 -15.30 5.35 -0.29
C TRP A 27 -16.75 5.01 -0.61
N ALA A 28 -17.07 3.74 -0.87
CA ALA A 28 -18.44 3.31 -1.08
C ALA A 28 -19.33 3.55 0.16
N ALA A 29 -18.74 3.49 1.35
CA ALA A 29 -19.45 3.72 2.60
C ALA A 29 -19.63 5.21 2.95
N ASP A 30 -18.71 6.07 2.54
CA ASP A 30 -18.73 7.50 2.86
C ASP A 30 -17.92 8.32 1.83
N PRO A 31 -18.46 8.55 0.62
CA PRO A 31 -17.73 9.20 -0.47
C PRO A 31 -17.46 10.69 -0.18
N ALA A 32 -18.31 11.34 0.64
CA ALA A 32 -18.18 12.75 0.98
C ALA A 32 -16.84 13.05 1.69
N LYS A 33 -16.26 12.08 2.41
CA LYS A 33 -14.93 12.21 3.04
C LYS A 33 -13.79 12.42 2.05
N PHE A 34 -13.96 12.00 0.81
CA PHE A 34 -12.92 12.08 -0.21
C PHE A 34 -13.07 13.31 -1.11
N SER A 35 -14.21 13.99 -1.06
CA SER A 35 -14.52 15.17 -1.89
C SER A 35 -13.42 16.24 -1.90
N ALA A 36 -12.86 16.57 -0.74
CA ALA A 36 -11.78 17.57 -0.63
C ALA A 36 -10.48 17.10 -1.30
N GLY A 37 -10.20 15.80 -1.29
CA GLY A 37 -9.03 15.20 -1.93
C GLY A 37 -9.23 14.91 -3.42
N GLU A 38 -10.47 14.80 -3.88
CA GLU A 38 -10.84 14.56 -5.30
C GLU A 38 -10.68 15.83 -6.16
N GLN A 39 -11.03 17.00 -5.61
CA GLN A 39 -11.02 18.29 -6.31
C GLN A 39 -9.67 18.66 -6.96
N PRO A 40 -8.50 18.53 -6.29
CA PRO A 40 -7.22 18.91 -6.87
C PRO A 40 -6.80 18.02 -8.06
N PHE A 41 -7.32 16.80 -8.14
CA PHE A 41 -6.96 15.83 -9.16
C PHE A 41 -8.01 15.70 -10.28
N GLY A 42 -9.20 16.31 -10.11
CA GLY A 42 -10.29 16.24 -11.09
C GLY A 42 -10.85 14.83 -11.29
N ILE A 43 -10.71 13.94 -10.30
CA ILE A 43 -11.15 12.54 -10.35
C ILE A 43 -12.28 12.30 -9.34
N ALA A 44 -13.22 11.43 -9.69
CA ALA A 44 -14.34 11.05 -8.82
C ALA A 44 -14.04 9.80 -7.97
N PHE A 45 -12.79 9.62 -7.52
CA PHE A 45 -12.42 8.49 -6.66
C PHE A 45 -11.20 8.83 -5.78
N PRO A 46 -10.98 8.08 -4.67
CA PRO A 46 -9.93 8.41 -3.73
C PRO A 46 -8.54 8.48 -4.37
N PRO A 47 -7.81 9.61 -4.24
CA PRO A 47 -6.48 9.77 -4.85
C PRO A 47 -5.45 8.78 -4.29
N GLY A 48 -5.67 8.26 -3.07
CA GLY A 48 -4.89 7.17 -2.48
C GLY A 48 -4.75 5.94 -3.38
N ILE A 49 -5.77 5.65 -4.19
CA ILE A 49 -5.75 4.53 -5.14
C ILE A 49 -4.68 4.76 -6.21
N LEU A 50 -4.57 5.98 -6.75
CA LEU A 50 -3.54 6.32 -7.74
C LEU A 50 -2.14 6.19 -7.16
N PHE A 51 -1.93 6.65 -5.92
CA PHE A 51 -0.64 6.55 -5.27
C PHE A 51 -0.24 5.08 -5.01
N ILE A 52 -1.16 4.25 -4.52
CA ILE A 52 -0.89 2.82 -4.30
C ILE A 52 -0.64 2.11 -5.65
N ALA A 53 -1.47 2.37 -6.65
CA ALA A 53 -1.32 1.78 -7.98
C ALA A 53 -0.01 2.19 -8.66
N GLY A 54 0.34 3.48 -8.59
CA GLY A 54 1.60 4.01 -9.09
C GLY A 54 2.81 3.40 -8.39
N ALA A 55 2.78 3.28 -7.06
CA ALA A 55 3.83 2.61 -6.30
C ALA A 55 3.94 1.11 -6.65
N GLY A 56 2.81 0.42 -6.81
CA GLY A 56 2.77 -0.98 -7.24
C GLY A 56 3.33 -1.16 -8.66
N LEU A 57 3.00 -0.25 -9.58
CA LEU A 57 3.57 -0.23 -10.92
C LEU A 57 5.08 0.01 -10.90
N LEU A 58 5.56 0.96 -10.09
CA LEU A 58 6.99 1.18 -9.92
C LEU A 58 7.68 -0.07 -9.35
N THR A 59 7.08 -0.74 -8.36
CA THR A 59 7.59 -2.01 -7.82
C THR A 59 7.62 -3.11 -8.88
N LEU A 60 6.66 -3.16 -9.81
CA LEU A 60 6.64 -4.10 -10.93
C LEU A 60 7.70 -3.78 -11.99
N LEU A 61 7.74 -2.53 -12.47
CA LEU A 61 8.68 -2.06 -13.50
C LEU A 61 10.12 -2.17 -13.04
N THR A 62 10.35 -1.97 -11.74
CA THR A 62 11.67 -2.10 -11.14
C THR A 62 11.96 -3.50 -10.61
N ALA A 63 11.13 -4.53 -10.84
CA ALA A 63 11.27 -5.86 -10.24
C ALA A 63 12.65 -6.55 -10.43
N ARG A 64 13.43 -6.12 -11.43
CA ARG A 64 14.83 -6.57 -11.63
C ARG A 64 15.83 -5.96 -10.64
N TRP A 65 15.49 -4.83 -10.04
CA TRP A 65 16.29 -4.12 -9.06
C TRP A 65 15.99 -4.65 -7.67
N ARG A 66 17.02 -5.05 -6.92
CA ARG A 66 16.86 -5.66 -5.58
C ARG A 66 16.12 -4.80 -4.55
N TRP A 67 16.00 -3.49 -4.79
CA TRP A 67 15.28 -2.55 -3.93
C TRP A 67 13.88 -2.19 -4.42
N HIS A 68 13.39 -2.86 -5.46
CA HIS A 68 12.06 -2.59 -6.04
C HIS A 68 10.87 -2.54 -5.06
N PRO A 69 10.85 -3.30 -3.93
CA PRO A 69 9.75 -3.19 -2.97
C PRO A 69 9.76 -1.87 -2.17
N VAL A 70 10.80 -1.03 -2.30
CA VAL A 70 10.90 0.23 -1.57
C VAL A 70 9.71 1.14 -1.82
N PHE A 71 9.20 1.19 -3.04
CA PHE A 71 8.04 2.02 -3.38
C PHE A 71 6.78 1.57 -2.63
N ALA A 72 6.54 0.26 -2.55
CA ALA A 72 5.46 -0.32 -1.77
C ALA A 72 5.59 -0.04 -0.26
N VAL A 73 6.81 -0.12 0.28
CA VAL A 73 7.08 0.18 1.69
C VAL A 73 6.86 1.67 1.98
N LEU A 74 7.36 2.56 1.12
CA LEU A 74 7.22 4.00 1.28
C LEU A 74 5.76 4.44 1.22
N ILE A 75 4.97 3.92 0.28
CA ILE A 75 3.55 4.29 0.19
C ILE A 75 2.75 3.74 1.39
N ALA A 76 3.07 2.52 1.85
CA ALA A 76 2.45 1.96 3.04
C ALA A 76 2.77 2.80 4.29
N PHE A 77 4.04 3.22 4.44
CA PHE A 77 4.46 4.12 5.51
C PHE A 77 3.79 5.49 5.42
N TRP A 78 3.66 6.07 4.23
CA TRP A 78 2.99 7.35 4.05
C TRP A 78 1.51 7.28 4.45
N ILE A 79 0.77 6.29 3.94
CA ILE A 79 -0.67 6.19 4.20
C ILE A 79 -0.95 5.78 5.65
N VAL A 80 -0.30 4.72 6.15
CA VAL A 80 -0.59 4.18 7.48
C VAL A 80 0.19 4.92 8.57
N GLY A 81 1.48 5.15 8.36
CA GLY A 81 2.35 5.80 9.33
C GLY A 81 2.07 7.30 9.44
N VAL A 82 2.23 8.05 8.35
CA VAL A 82 1.99 9.51 8.37
C VAL A 82 0.50 9.81 8.59
N GLY A 83 -0.41 9.08 7.93
CA GLY A 83 -1.85 9.21 8.18
C GLY A 83 -2.26 8.89 9.63
N GLY A 84 -1.59 7.92 10.27
CA GLY A 84 -1.79 7.62 11.69
C GLY A 84 -1.30 8.74 12.61
N LEU A 85 -0.08 9.25 12.37
CA LEU A 85 0.50 10.35 13.14
C LEU A 85 -0.28 11.67 12.98
N ALA A 86 -0.91 11.88 11.82
CA ALA A 86 -1.79 13.03 11.56
C ALA A 86 -3.17 12.89 12.24
N ASN A 87 -3.39 11.84 13.04
CA ASN A 87 -4.64 11.52 13.71
C ASN A 87 -5.84 11.37 12.74
N GLN A 88 -5.58 10.97 11.49
CA GLN A 88 -6.60 10.75 10.46
C GLN A 88 -7.18 9.32 10.53
N LEU A 89 -6.42 8.36 11.08
CA LEU A 89 -6.84 6.97 11.21
C LEU A 89 -7.71 6.72 12.44
N THR A 90 -7.36 7.29 13.59
CA THR A 90 -8.09 7.13 14.85
C THR A 90 -9.59 7.49 14.74
N PRO A 91 -9.99 8.68 14.27
CA PRO A 91 -11.41 9.04 14.17
C PRO A 91 -12.17 8.17 13.16
N ASN A 92 -11.47 7.61 12.17
CA ASN A 92 -12.08 6.74 11.18
C ASN A 92 -12.28 5.30 11.70
N LEU A 93 -11.45 4.82 12.62
CA LEU A 93 -11.59 3.51 13.27
C LEU A 93 -12.68 3.47 14.35
N PHE A 94 -13.03 4.63 14.92
CA PHE A 94 -14.14 4.78 15.87
C PHE A 94 -15.37 5.46 15.24
N SER A 95 -15.42 5.51 13.90
CA SER A 95 -16.57 6.07 13.20
C SER A 95 -17.82 5.21 13.45
N PRO A 96 -19.00 5.81 13.62
CA PRO A 96 -20.26 5.07 13.68
C PRO A 96 -20.61 4.38 12.34
N ASN A 97 -19.90 4.70 11.25
CA ASN A 97 -20.07 4.06 9.95
C ASN A 97 -19.21 2.77 9.87
N PRO A 98 -19.83 1.58 9.91
CA PRO A 98 -19.10 0.31 9.91
C PRO A 98 -18.30 0.09 8.61
N GLY A 99 -18.75 0.65 7.48
CA GLY A 99 -18.03 0.57 6.22
C GLY A 99 -16.76 1.42 6.21
N THR A 100 -16.77 2.58 6.88
CA THR A 100 -15.53 3.36 7.11
C THR A 100 -14.54 2.55 7.94
N VAL A 101 -14.99 1.92 9.03
CA VAL A 101 -14.11 1.15 9.93
C VAL A 101 -13.53 -0.06 9.19
N ALA A 102 -14.39 -0.84 8.52
CA ALA A 102 -13.98 -2.01 7.75
C ALA A 102 -13.00 -1.66 6.62
N GLY A 103 -13.27 -0.57 5.89
CA GLY A 103 -12.40 -0.07 4.83
C GLY A 103 -11.02 0.33 5.34
N ASN A 104 -10.96 1.09 6.44
CA ASN A 104 -9.67 1.48 7.05
C ASN A 104 -8.90 0.30 7.61
N ALA A 105 -9.57 -0.62 8.30
CA ALA A 105 -8.94 -1.83 8.83
C ALA A 105 -8.36 -2.70 7.71
N THR A 106 -9.13 -2.91 6.64
CA THR A 106 -8.72 -3.67 5.46
C THR A 106 -7.53 -2.99 4.77
N MET A 107 -7.62 -1.67 4.55
CA MET A 107 -6.55 -0.89 3.94
C MET A 107 -5.26 -0.99 4.76
N ALA A 108 -5.34 -0.71 6.07
CA ALA A 108 -4.20 -0.72 6.97
C ALA A 108 -3.54 -2.12 7.02
N ALA A 109 -4.34 -3.18 7.15
CA ALA A 109 -3.81 -4.55 7.17
C ALA A 109 -3.10 -4.91 5.85
N GLY A 110 -3.68 -4.56 4.70
CA GLY A 110 -3.07 -4.77 3.40
C GLY A 110 -1.73 -4.03 3.23
N LEU A 111 -1.69 -2.76 3.62
CA LEU A 111 -0.47 -1.94 3.53
C LEU A 111 0.61 -2.38 4.52
N VAL A 112 0.24 -2.79 5.74
CA VAL A 112 1.19 -3.38 6.70
C VAL A 112 1.77 -4.68 6.14
N LEU A 113 0.95 -5.55 5.57
CA LEU A 113 1.43 -6.76 4.90
C LEU A 113 2.39 -6.43 3.74
N ALA A 114 2.05 -5.43 2.91
CA ALA A 114 2.90 -4.98 1.82
C ALA A 114 4.26 -4.47 2.32
N ALA A 115 4.26 -3.70 3.40
CA ALA A 115 5.47 -3.17 4.02
C ALA A 115 6.35 -4.29 4.58
N VAL A 116 5.78 -5.21 5.36
CA VAL A 116 6.52 -6.35 5.95
C VAL A 116 7.11 -7.24 4.87
N ALA A 117 6.31 -7.60 3.86
CA ALA A 117 6.78 -8.41 2.73
C ALA A 117 7.89 -7.69 1.93
N GLY A 118 7.73 -6.38 1.71
CA GLY A 118 8.72 -5.56 1.00
C GLY A 118 10.05 -5.48 1.76
N VAL A 119 10.01 -5.19 3.05
CA VAL A 119 11.20 -5.15 3.92
C VAL A 119 11.87 -6.53 3.98
N ALA A 120 11.12 -7.59 4.21
CA ALA A 120 11.65 -8.95 4.23
C ALA A 120 12.31 -9.34 2.89
N GLY A 121 11.71 -8.93 1.77
CA GLY A 121 12.28 -9.11 0.43
C GLY A 121 13.62 -8.41 0.26
N MET A 122 13.72 -7.15 0.69
CA MET A 122 14.96 -6.38 0.62
C MET A 122 16.07 -6.97 1.52
N VAL A 123 15.73 -7.38 2.75
CA VAL A 123 16.68 -7.99 3.69
C VAL A 123 17.23 -9.32 3.16
N ARG A 124 16.36 -10.19 2.63
CA ARG A 124 16.79 -11.46 2.03
C ARG A 124 17.65 -11.25 0.79
N GLY A 125 17.31 -10.28 -0.05
CA GLY A 125 18.11 -9.90 -1.22
C GLY A 125 19.53 -9.46 -0.85
N ARG A 126 19.70 -8.74 0.27
CA ARG A 126 21.03 -8.34 0.77
C ARG A 126 21.86 -9.54 1.22
N ARG A 127 21.29 -10.46 1.99
CA ARG A 127 22.01 -11.64 2.52
C ARG A 127 22.52 -12.57 1.41
N ALA A 128 21.74 -12.73 0.33
CA ALA A 128 22.16 -13.53 -0.82
C ALA A 128 23.34 -12.91 -1.60
N THR A 129 23.49 -11.58 -1.60
CA THR A 129 24.65 -10.92 -2.25
C THR A 129 25.91 -11.05 -1.40
N THR A 130 25.80 -10.92 -0.07
CA THR A 130 26.96 -11.04 0.83
C THR A 130 27.59 -12.43 0.77
N ALA A 131 26.80 -13.50 0.67
CA ALA A 131 27.29 -14.87 0.59
C ALA A 131 27.98 -15.24 -0.75
N VAL A 132 27.85 -14.41 -1.80
CA VAL A 132 28.51 -14.63 -3.10
C VAL A 132 29.88 -13.94 -3.16
N VAL A 133 30.17 -13.06 -2.22
CA VAL A 133 31.41 -12.25 -2.17
C VAL A 133 32.39 -12.77 -1.10
N SER A 134 31.99 -13.77 -0.30
CA SER A 134 32.80 -14.47 0.70
C SER A 134 33.25 -15.83 0.20
#